data_AF-A0A1H3G426-F1
#
_entry.id   AF-A0A1H3G426-F1
#
_cell.length_a   1.000
_cell.length_b   1.000
_cell.length_c   1.000
_cell.angle_alpha   90.00
_cell.angle_beta   90.00
_cell.angle_gamma   90.00
#
_symmetry.space_group_name_H-M   'P 1'
#
loop_
_entity.id
_entity.type
_entity.pdbx_description
1 polymer ?
#
loop_
_entity_poly.entity_id
_entity_poly.type
_entity_poly.pdbx_seq_one_letter_code
_entity_poly.pdbx_strand_id
1 'polypeptide(L)'
;MPAPFLDAAARHPLRLPDGTVHANTVHLARVIDHPNISVGDFGYAHDFEPVTDWAARLAPYLHPGAPERLVIGRFAQVAHGVRFVTASANHPRRGISTYPFGIFQTEVATDWAALAGPHPDTVIGDDCWLGHGATLLPGARLGAGVIVSAGAVVRGEVPAFAIVAGNPGRVVAMRFPPDAVAALEAVRWWDRPTPWIEAHRALIEGGDIAALARAADGAGWAPGLEEPLAIRAGGGTTRPGARPSERTTS
;
A
#
# COMPACT_ATOMS: atom_id res chain seq x y z
N MET A 1 33.18 -11.32 -5.70
CA MET A 1 31.90 -11.55 -6.38
C MET A 1 31.29 -10.18 -6.68
N PRO A 2 30.68 -9.94 -7.86
CA PRO A 2 29.87 -8.74 -8.05
C PRO A 2 28.78 -8.70 -6.96
N ALA A 3 28.42 -7.50 -6.50
CA ALA A 3 27.36 -7.35 -5.51
C ALA A 3 26.04 -7.95 -6.07
N PRO A 4 25.22 -8.62 -5.23
CA PRO A 4 23.93 -9.12 -5.68
C PRO A 4 23.08 -7.96 -6.24
N PHE A 5 22.31 -8.24 -7.29
CA PHE A 5 21.51 -7.24 -7.99
C PHE A 5 20.37 -6.74 -7.09
N LEU A 6 19.82 -7.63 -6.27
CA LEU A 6 18.76 -7.33 -5.31
C LEU A 6 19.30 -7.41 -3.87
N ASP A 7 19.29 -6.28 -3.18
CA ASP A 7 19.62 -6.18 -1.75
C ASP A 7 18.45 -5.53 -0.98
N ALA A 8 17.66 -6.36 -0.30
CA ALA A 8 16.53 -5.90 0.51
C ALA A 8 16.97 -5.13 1.77
N ALA A 9 18.23 -5.28 2.21
CA ALA A 9 18.76 -4.56 3.35
C ALA A 9 19.23 -3.14 2.98
N ALA A 10 19.45 -2.86 1.69
CA ALA A 10 19.89 -1.55 1.23
C ALA A 10 18.85 -0.46 1.52
N ARG A 11 19.27 0.62 2.19
CA ARG A 11 18.44 1.82 2.36
C ARG A 11 18.24 2.57 1.04
N HIS A 12 19.33 2.75 0.29
CA HIS A 12 19.35 3.47 -0.99
C HIS A 12 19.73 2.49 -2.10
N PRO A 13 18.76 2.08 -2.94
CA PRO A 13 19.02 1.06 -3.96
C PRO A 13 19.74 1.59 -5.20
N LEU A 14 19.71 2.90 -5.44
CA LEU A 14 20.23 3.50 -6.66
C LEU A 14 21.63 4.07 -6.46
N ARG A 15 22.57 3.67 -7.34
CA ARG A 15 23.88 4.28 -7.50
C ARG A 15 23.99 4.91 -8.89
N LEU A 16 24.57 6.10 -8.96
CA LEU A 16 24.89 6.78 -10.22
C LEU A 16 26.09 6.11 -10.91
N PRO A 17 26.35 6.39 -12.20
CA PRO A 17 27.46 5.78 -12.95
C PRO A 17 28.85 6.00 -12.33
N ASP A 18 29.05 7.08 -11.57
CA ASP A 18 30.27 7.39 -10.82
C ASP A 18 30.36 6.67 -9.46
N GLY A 19 29.35 5.87 -9.12
CA GLY A 19 29.24 5.13 -7.86
C GLY A 19 28.58 5.90 -6.73
N THR A 20 28.26 7.19 -6.92
CA THR A 20 27.60 8.02 -5.91
C THR A 20 26.21 7.46 -5.58
N VAL A 21 25.88 7.41 -4.29
CA VAL A 21 24.56 6.99 -3.81
C VAL A 21 23.54 8.08 -4.16
N HIS A 22 22.47 7.70 -4.85
CA HIS A 22 21.36 8.60 -5.09
C HIS A 22 20.39 8.56 -3.89
N ALA A 23 20.58 9.51 -2.96
CA ALA A 23 19.91 9.50 -1.65
C ALA A 23 18.38 9.66 -1.71
N ASN A 24 17.87 10.23 -2.78
CA ASN A 24 16.44 10.56 -2.94
C ASN A 24 15.56 9.36 -3.31
N THR A 25 16.16 8.24 -3.72
CA THR A 25 15.46 6.96 -3.86
C THR A 25 15.80 6.08 -2.67
N VAL A 26 14.78 5.50 -2.05
CA VAL A 26 14.92 4.66 -0.86
C VAL A 26 14.08 3.39 -0.98
N HIS A 27 14.56 2.29 -0.39
CA HIS A 27 13.67 1.17 -0.07
C HIS A 27 12.80 1.54 1.13
N LEU A 28 11.49 1.54 0.93
CA LEU A 28 10.51 2.00 1.91
C LEU A 28 10.55 1.19 3.20
N ALA A 29 10.68 -0.13 3.08
CA ALA A 29 10.75 -1.03 4.22
C ALA A 29 11.99 -0.81 5.10
N ARG A 30 12.96 0.02 4.67
CA ARG A 30 14.18 0.35 5.43
C ARG A 30 14.18 1.78 5.99
N VAL A 31 13.18 2.60 5.64
CA VAL A 31 13.09 4.00 6.09
C VAL A 31 11.78 4.34 6.80
N ILE A 32 10.78 3.45 6.74
CA ILE A 32 9.52 3.61 7.47
C ILE A 32 9.59 2.74 8.73
N ASP A 33 9.58 3.41 9.87
CA ASP A 33 9.37 2.81 11.19
C ASP A 33 8.07 3.40 11.77
N HIS A 34 6.93 2.84 11.36
CA HIS A 34 5.61 3.31 11.77
C HIS A 34 4.69 2.11 12.08
N PRO A 35 4.06 2.01 13.26
CA PRO A 35 3.36 0.80 13.71
C PRO A 35 2.12 0.44 12.87
N ASN A 36 1.56 1.42 12.17
CA ASN A 36 0.40 1.25 11.27
C ASN A 36 0.78 1.10 9.79
N ILE A 37 2.08 1.14 9.43
CA ILE A 37 2.52 0.98 8.04
C ILE A 37 3.34 -0.31 7.93
N SER A 38 2.98 -1.17 6.97
CA SER A 38 3.77 -2.35 6.61
C SER A 38 4.16 -2.25 5.15
N VAL A 39 5.45 -2.49 4.85
CA VAL A 39 5.98 -2.43 3.50
C VAL A 39 6.79 -3.69 3.20
N GLY A 40 6.49 -4.34 2.07
CA GLY A 40 7.25 -5.47 1.56
C GLY A 40 8.64 -5.05 1.07
N ASP A 41 9.55 -6.03 1.01
CA ASP A 41 10.91 -5.81 0.52
C ASP A 41 10.94 -5.32 -0.94
N PHE A 42 12.03 -4.62 -1.29
CA PHE A 42 12.30 -4.03 -2.61
C PHE A 42 11.32 -2.93 -3.08
N GLY A 43 10.22 -2.70 -2.37
CA GLY A 43 9.37 -1.55 -2.61
C GLY A 43 10.13 -0.25 -2.36
N TYR A 44 10.11 0.67 -3.33
CA TYR A 44 10.85 1.92 -3.26
C TYR A 44 9.95 3.14 -3.43
N ALA A 45 10.43 4.27 -2.92
CA ALA A 45 9.91 5.57 -3.26
C ALA A 45 11.03 6.51 -3.70
N HIS A 46 10.66 7.50 -4.49
CA HIS A 46 11.54 8.57 -4.94
C HIS A 46 10.89 9.93 -4.70
N ASP A 47 11.68 10.90 -4.25
CA ASP A 47 11.27 12.29 -4.13
C ASP A 47 12.32 13.22 -4.76
N PHE A 48 11.91 14.36 -5.33
CA PHE A 48 12.87 15.33 -5.86
C PHE A 48 13.63 16.07 -4.76
N GLU A 49 13.10 16.09 -3.54
CA GLU A 49 13.69 16.73 -2.39
C GLU A 49 14.15 15.68 -1.35
N PRO A 50 15.14 16.01 -0.50
CA PRO A 50 15.47 15.17 0.64
C PRO A 50 14.26 14.99 1.57
N VAL A 51 13.99 13.74 1.97
CA VAL A 51 12.90 13.37 2.88
C VAL A 51 13.47 12.76 4.15
N THR A 52 13.13 13.34 5.29
CA THR A 52 13.52 12.84 6.61
C THR A 52 12.53 11.83 7.17
N ASP A 53 11.23 12.07 6.97
CA ASP A 53 10.14 11.21 7.40
C ASP A 53 9.30 10.74 6.20
N TRP A 54 9.58 9.53 5.74
CA TRP A 54 8.88 8.92 4.61
C TRP A 54 7.45 8.49 4.94
N ALA A 55 7.16 8.15 6.21
CA ALA A 55 5.82 7.80 6.63
C ALA A 55 4.91 9.02 6.54
N ALA A 56 5.32 10.16 7.11
CA ALA A 56 4.58 11.40 7.05
C ALA A 56 4.53 11.98 5.61
N ARG A 57 5.59 11.83 4.82
CA ARG A 57 5.62 12.28 3.41
C ARG A 57 4.56 11.56 2.57
N LEU A 58 4.41 10.24 2.74
CA LEU A 58 3.49 9.42 1.95
C LEU A 58 2.07 9.39 2.51
N ALA A 59 1.91 9.29 3.83
CA ALA A 59 0.63 9.09 4.51
C ALA A 59 0.43 10.09 5.66
N PRO A 60 0.29 11.40 5.37
CA PRO A 60 0.33 12.46 6.39
C PRO A 60 -0.81 12.41 7.42
N TYR A 61 -1.86 11.64 7.16
CA TYR A 61 -3.01 11.50 8.06
C TYR A 61 -2.98 10.23 8.90
N LEU A 62 -2.01 9.34 8.68
CA LEU A 62 -1.90 8.10 9.42
C LEU A 62 -0.99 8.30 10.63
N HIS A 63 -1.58 8.47 11.81
CA HIS A 63 -0.83 8.60 13.05
C HIS A 63 -0.59 7.25 13.73
N PRO A 64 0.45 7.11 14.59
CA PRO A 64 0.63 5.92 15.41
C PRO A 64 -0.62 5.64 16.27
N GLY A 65 -1.09 4.40 16.25
CA GLY A 65 -2.28 3.98 17.00
C GLY A 65 -3.60 4.33 16.31
N ALA A 66 -3.58 4.83 15.07
CA ALA A 66 -4.78 4.96 14.25
C ALA A 66 -5.48 3.60 14.08
N PRO A 67 -6.82 3.56 13.90
CA PRO A 67 -7.54 2.31 13.74
C PRO A 67 -7.22 1.58 12.43
N GLU A 68 -6.93 2.33 11.35
CA GLU A 68 -6.56 1.78 10.05
C GLU A 68 -5.04 1.55 9.90
N ARG A 69 -4.69 0.78 8.86
CA ARG A 69 -3.32 0.52 8.44
C ARG A 69 -3.12 0.92 6.97
N LEU A 70 -1.86 1.13 6.62
CA LEU A 70 -1.39 1.18 5.24
C LEU A 70 -0.49 -0.03 4.99
N VAL A 71 -0.85 -0.83 3.99
CA VAL A 71 -0.07 -1.98 3.56
C VAL A 71 0.42 -1.75 2.13
N ILE A 72 1.72 -1.89 1.92
CA ILE A 72 2.35 -1.80 0.60
C ILE A 72 3.10 -3.10 0.32
N GLY A 73 2.79 -3.77 -0.78
CA GLY A 73 3.42 -5.02 -1.19
C GLY A 73 4.89 -4.88 -1.58
N ARG A 74 5.51 -6.02 -1.89
CA ARG A 74 6.89 -6.12 -2.36
C ARG A 74 7.01 -5.52 -3.77
N PHE A 75 8.19 -5.02 -4.11
CA PHE A 75 8.50 -4.47 -5.44
C PHE A 75 7.58 -3.32 -5.91
N ALA A 76 6.80 -2.70 -5.00
CA ALA A 76 5.99 -1.54 -5.34
C ALA A 76 6.86 -0.32 -5.68
N GLN A 77 6.48 0.41 -6.72
CA GLN A 77 7.21 1.56 -7.26
C GLN A 77 6.42 2.83 -6.98
N VAL A 78 6.88 3.66 -6.05
CA VAL A 78 6.18 4.88 -5.63
C VAL A 78 6.88 6.11 -6.19
N ALA A 79 6.29 6.75 -7.19
CA ALA A 79 6.82 7.97 -7.77
C ALA A 79 6.68 9.18 -6.83
N HIS A 80 7.41 10.25 -7.14
CA HIS A 80 7.32 11.51 -6.41
C HIS A 80 5.89 12.05 -6.37
N GLY A 81 5.50 12.60 -5.22
CA GLY A 81 4.21 13.24 -5.00
C GLY A 81 3.03 12.28 -4.80
N VAL A 82 3.24 10.96 -4.82
CA VAL A 82 2.19 9.99 -4.47
C VAL A 82 1.75 10.21 -3.01
N ARG A 83 0.44 10.17 -2.76
CA ARG A 83 -0.15 10.34 -1.44
C ARG A 83 -1.16 9.24 -1.11
N PHE A 84 -1.07 8.71 0.10
CA PHE A 84 -2.08 7.85 0.70
C PHE A 84 -2.89 8.68 1.71
N VAL A 85 -4.11 9.03 1.34
CA VAL A 85 -5.06 9.65 2.28
C VAL A 85 -5.74 8.51 3.03
N THR A 86 -5.46 8.37 4.33
CA THR A 86 -6.04 7.32 5.17
C THR A 86 -7.32 7.76 5.86
N ALA A 87 -8.03 6.82 6.49
CA ALA A 87 -9.38 7.07 7.00
C ALA A 87 -9.44 8.14 8.10
N SER A 88 -8.37 8.32 8.86
CA SER A 88 -8.21 9.38 9.87
C SER A 88 -8.30 10.80 9.29
N ALA A 89 -8.21 10.96 7.96
CA ALA A 89 -8.48 12.24 7.30
C ALA A 89 -9.99 12.58 7.18
N ASN A 90 -10.88 11.61 7.41
CA ASN A 90 -12.32 11.83 7.26
C ASN A 90 -12.90 12.61 8.44
N HIS A 91 -13.80 13.53 8.11
CA HIS A 91 -14.67 14.18 9.08
C HIS A 91 -16.00 13.44 9.20
N PRO A 92 -16.67 13.50 10.37
CA PRO A 92 -18.07 13.10 10.53
C PRO A 92 -18.95 13.81 9.49
N ARG A 93 -19.81 13.03 8.82
CA ARG A 93 -20.72 13.53 7.76
C ARG A 93 -22.21 13.30 8.06
N ARG A 94 -22.53 12.67 9.20
CA ARG A 94 -23.92 12.33 9.58
C ARG A 94 -24.70 13.52 10.12
N GLY A 95 -24.04 14.44 10.81
CA GLY A 95 -24.66 15.66 11.34
C GLY A 95 -24.79 16.75 10.28
N ILE A 96 -25.38 17.89 10.68
CA ILE A 96 -25.53 19.08 9.83
C ILE A 96 -24.16 19.72 9.52
N SER A 97 -23.23 19.67 10.46
CA SER A 97 -21.89 20.25 10.33
C SER A 97 -20.82 19.16 10.25
N THR A 98 -19.80 19.39 9.43
CA THR A 98 -18.55 18.60 9.38
C THR A 98 -17.44 19.21 10.25
N TYR A 99 -17.74 20.28 10.98
CA TYR A 99 -16.76 20.97 11.83
C TYR A 99 -16.37 20.10 13.04
N PRO A 100 -15.06 19.92 13.31
CA PRO A 100 -14.59 19.01 14.34
C PRO A 100 -14.55 19.65 15.73
N PHE A 101 -15.72 19.99 16.31
CA PHE A 101 -15.79 20.65 17.61
C PHE A 101 -14.98 19.93 18.70
N GLY A 102 -15.09 18.60 18.78
CA GLY A 102 -14.39 17.78 19.76
C GLY A 102 -12.87 17.70 19.60
N ILE A 103 -12.30 18.12 18.47
CA ILE A 103 -10.84 18.23 18.30
C ILE A 103 -10.31 19.48 19.02
N PHE A 104 -11.10 20.57 19.04
CA PHE A 104 -10.66 21.86 19.59
C PHE A 104 -11.11 22.12 21.03
N GLN A 105 -12.06 21.33 21.55
CA GLN A 105 -12.57 21.43 22.91
C GLN A 105 -12.76 20.03 23.48
N THR A 106 -11.86 19.62 24.37
CA THR A 106 -11.82 18.25 24.90
C THR A 106 -12.97 17.97 25.87
N GLU A 107 -13.58 19.00 26.45
CA GLU A 107 -14.74 18.92 27.35
C GLU A 107 -16.03 18.49 26.62
N VAL A 108 -16.09 18.69 25.31
CA VAL A 108 -17.17 18.23 24.43
C VAL A 108 -16.70 17.12 23.47
N ALA A 109 -15.51 16.56 23.71
CA ALA A 109 -14.97 15.48 22.90
C ALA A 109 -15.90 14.27 22.98
N THR A 110 -16.66 14.08 21.91
CA THR A 110 -17.38 12.84 21.64
C THR A 110 -16.41 11.86 20.99
N ASP A 111 -16.71 10.56 21.01
CA ASP A 111 -15.92 9.55 20.30
C ASP A 111 -15.81 9.90 18.80
N TRP A 112 -14.69 10.54 18.45
CA TRP A 112 -14.45 11.09 17.13
C TRP A 112 -14.36 9.99 16.08
N ALA A 113 -13.73 8.87 16.43
CA ALA A 113 -13.62 7.71 15.56
C ALA A 113 -15.00 7.12 15.25
N ALA A 114 -15.87 6.99 16.26
CA ALA A 114 -17.25 6.54 16.04
C ALA A 114 -18.05 7.49 15.13
N LEU A 115 -17.80 8.80 15.22
CA LEU A 115 -18.49 9.81 14.41
C LEU A 115 -17.96 9.89 12.97
N ALA A 116 -16.65 9.73 12.76
CA ALA A 116 -15.99 9.80 11.46
C ALA A 116 -16.35 8.61 10.55
N GLY A 117 -16.75 7.48 11.14
CA GLY A 117 -17.23 6.29 10.43
C GLY A 117 -16.18 5.18 10.34
N PRO A 118 -16.26 4.30 9.33
CA PRO A 118 -15.34 3.18 9.22
C PRO A 118 -13.91 3.65 8.91
N HIS A 119 -12.93 2.91 9.42
CA HIS A 119 -11.50 3.14 9.21
C HIS A 119 -10.88 1.99 8.39
N PRO A 120 -11.20 1.88 7.09
CA PRO A 120 -10.68 0.79 6.27
C PRO A 120 -9.19 0.96 6.00
N ASP A 121 -8.46 -0.15 6.02
CA ASP A 121 -7.06 -0.21 5.60
C ASP A 121 -6.93 0.13 4.11
N THR A 122 -5.86 0.84 3.76
CA THR A 122 -5.43 1.03 2.37
C THR A 122 -4.39 -0.03 2.05
N VAL A 123 -4.61 -0.79 0.97
CA VAL A 123 -3.77 -1.95 0.60
C VAL A 123 -3.30 -1.82 -0.84
N ILE A 124 -1.98 -1.83 -1.02
CA ILE A 124 -1.32 -1.83 -2.33
C ILE A 124 -0.68 -3.19 -2.51
N GLY A 125 -1.06 -3.92 -3.56
CA GLY A 125 -0.49 -5.22 -3.88
C GLY A 125 0.98 -5.17 -4.30
N ASP A 126 1.58 -6.35 -4.46
CA ASP A 126 2.94 -6.51 -4.95
C ASP A 126 3.08 -5.98 -6.40
N ASP A 127 4.27 -5.57 -6.82
CA ASP A 127 4.57 -5.09 -8.19
C ASP A 127 3.69 -3.92 -8.68
N CYS A 128 3.06 -3.17 -7.77
CA CYS A 128 2.26 -1.99 -8.18
C CYS A 128 3.16 -0.84 -8.60
N TRP A 129 2.80 -0.15 -9.69
CA TRP A 129 3.45 1.09 -10.11
C TRP A 129 2.52 2.28 -9.89
N LEU A 130 2.91 3.17 -8.97
CA LEU A 130 2.15 4.37 -8.61
C LEU A 130 2.79 5.60 -9.25
N GLY A 131 2.12 6.14 -10.26
CA GLY A 131 2.59 7.28 -11.06
C GLY A 131 2.64 8.58 -10.28
N HIS A 132 3.44 9.52 -10.79
CA HIS A 132 3.70 10.82 -10.16
C HIS A 132 2.41 11.53 -9.72
N GLY A 133 2.36 12.00 -8.48
CA GLY A 133 1.21 12.76 -7.96
C GLY A 133 -0.09 11.97 -7.80
N ALA A 134 -0.10 10.64 -7.95
CA ALA A 134 -1.30 9.84 -7.74
C ALA A 134 -1.75 9.90 -6.27
N THR A 135 -3.07 9.94 -6.04
CA THR A 135 -3.66 9.96 -4.70
C THR A 135 -4.52 8.73 -4.47
N LEU A 136 -4.19 7.95 -3.46
CA LEU A 136 -4.95 6.78 -3.03
C LEU A 136 -5.83 7.19 -1.85
N LEU A 137 -7.14 7.05 -2.00
CA LEU A 137 -8.14 7.44 -1.00
C LEU A 137 -8.34 6.34 0.06
N PRO A 138 -9.00 6.66 1.20
CA PRO A 138 -9.18 5.71 2.29
C PRO A 138 -9.85 4.42 1.83
N GLY A 139 -9.26 3.27 2.18
CA GLY A 139 -9.80 1.96 1.82
C GLY A 139 -9.56 1.54 0.37
N ALA A 140 -8.70 2.23 -0.38
CA ALA A 140 -8.28 1.75 -1.70
C ALA A 140 -7.54 0.41 -1.57
N ARG A 141 -7.90 -0.56 -2.41
CA ARG A 141 -7.32 -1.91 -2.42
C ARG A 141 -6.90 -2.26 -3.85
N LEU A 142 -5.60 -2.35 -4.10
CA LEU A 142 -5.05 -2.65 -5.42
C LEU A 142 -4.53 -4.09 -5.41
N GLY A 143 -4.93 -4.89 -6.39
CA GLY A 143 -4.31 -6.19 -6.67
C GLY A 143 -2.85 -6.04 -7.13
N ALA A 144 -2.13 -7.15 -7.25
CA ALA A 144 -0.74 -7.11 -7.69
C ALA A 144 -0.61 -6.57 -9.12
N GLY A 145 0.53 -5.94 -9.44
CA GLY A 145 0.83 -5.47 -10.78
C GLY A 145 -0.03 -4.30 -11.28
N VAL A 146 -0.82 -3.65 -10.43
CA VAL A 146 -1.65 -2.51 -10.84
C VAL A 146 -0.77 -1.31 -11.22
N ILE A 147 -1.12 -0.65 -12.31
CA ILE A 147 -0.50 0.62 -12.73
C ILE A 147 -1.48 1.76 -12.46
N VAL A 148 -1.07 2.73 -11.66
CA VAL A 148 -1.82 3.96 -11.42
C VAL A 148 -1.15 5.09 -12.19
N SER A 149 -1.89 5.70 -13.11
CA SER A 149 -1.39 6.80 -13.93
C SER A 149 -1.11 8.04 -13.08
N ALA A 150 -0.21 8.90 -13.57
CA ALA A 150 0.13 10.16 -12.90
C ALA A 150 -1.14 11.01 -12.64
N GLY A 151 -1.21 11.58 -11.44
CA GLY A 151 -2.32 12.43 -10.99
C GLY A 151 -3.67 11.71 -10.78
N ALA A 152 -3.75 10.39 -10.92
CA ALA A 152 -5.02 9.68 -10.73
C ALA A 152 -5.47 9.69 -9.26
N VAL A 153 -6.79 9.73 -9.02
CA VAL A 153 -7.39 9.67 -7.67
C VAL A 153 -8.16 8.36 -7.51
N VAL A 154 -7.56 7.40 -6.83
CA VAL A 154 -8.02 6.00 -6.79
C VAL A 154 -8.74 5.70 -5.49
N ARG A 155 -9.85 4.96 -5.58
CA ARG A 155 -10.64 4.48 -4.44
C ARG A 155 -11.24 3.11 -4.74
N GLY A 156 -11.62 2.38 -3.69
CA GLY A 156 -12.26 1.08 -3.82
C GLY A 156 -11.29 0.00 -4.28
N GLU A 157 -11.84 -1.10 -4.81
CA GLU A 157 -11.06 -2.26 -5.23
C GLU A 157 -10.65 -2.14 -6.71
N VAL A 158 -9.38 -2.45 -6.98
CA VAL A 158 -8.80 -2.46 -8.33
C VAL A 158 -8.24 -3.85 -8.59
N PRO A 159 -8.70 -4.56 -9.66
CA PRO A 159 -8.22 -5.90 -10.00
C PRO A 159 -6.72 -5.94 -10.26
N ALA A 160 -6.08 -7.08 -9.99
CA ALA A 160 -4.68 -7.31 -10.31
C ALA A 160 -4.39 -7.03 -11.80
N PHE A 161 -3.23 -6.44 -12.08
CA PHE A 161 -2.74 -6.07 -13.41
C PHE A 161 -3.62 -5.08 -14.18
N ALA A 162 -4.54 -4.38 -13.50
CA ALA A 162 -5.30 -3.29 -14.11
C ALA A 162 -4.46 -2.01 -14.25
N ILE A 163 -4.86 -1.16 -15.20
CA ILE A 163 -4.34 0.20 -15.38
C ILE A 163 -5.45 1.17 -15.00
N VAL A 164 -5.17 2.07 -14.04
CA VAL A 164 -6.10 3.07 -13.53
C VAL A 164 -5.66 4.47 -13.91
N ALA A 165 -6.58 5.29 -14.40
CA ALA A 165 -6.32 6.68 -14.76
C ALA A 165 -7.49 7.61 -14.42
N GLY A 166 -7.19 8.90 -14.25
CA GLY A 166 -8.17 9.98 -14.09
C GLY A 166 -8.53 10.35 -12.65
N ASN A 167 -9.33 11.41 -12.52
CA ASN A 167 -9.95 11.85 -11.28
C ASN A 167 -11.45 12.12 -11.55
N PRO A 168 -12.36 11.25 -11.11
CA PRO A 168 -12.10 10.08 -10.28
C PRO A 168 -11.45 8.94 -11.09
N GLY A 169 -10.53 8.18 -10.48
CA GLY A 169 -9.79 7.10 -11.11
C GLY A 169 -10.69 5.95 -11.56
N ARG A 170 -10.46 5.45 -12.77
CA ARG A 170 -11.18 4.30 -13.36
C ARG A 170 -10.19 3.33 -13.98
N VAL A 171 -10.52 2.05 -13.96
CA VAL A 171 -9.82 1.05 -14.77
C VAL A 171 -10.04 1.39 -16.23
N VAL A 172 -8.95 1.68 -16.96
CA VAL A 172 -8.98 2.04 -18.38
C VAL A 172 -8.49 0.91 -19.28
N ALA A 173 -7.71 -0.02 -18.73
CA ALA A 173 -7.19 -1.19 -19.43
C ALA A 173 -6.77 -2.29 -18.45
N MET A 174 -6.57 -3.50 -18.97
CA MET A 174 -5.84 -4.58 -18.30
C MET A 174 -4.48 -4.73 -18.99
N ARG A 175 -3.41 -4.98 -18.24
CA ARG A 175 -2.07 -5.25 -18.80
C ARG A 175 -2.05 -6.52 -19.66
N PHE A 176 -2.84 -7.52 -19.26
CA PHE A 176 -2.84 -8.86 -19.83
C PHE A 176 -4.26 -9.45 -19.91
N PRO A 177 -4.50 -10.47 -20.76
CA PRO A 177 -5.77 -11.20 -20.76
C PRO A 177 -5.98 -12.00 -19.46
N PRO A 178 -7.22 -12.39 -19.12
CA PRO A 178 -7.55 -12.98 -17.82
C PRO A 178 -6.80 -14.27 -17.47
N ASP A 179 -6.54 -15.13 -18.45
CA ASP A 179 -5.77 -16.37 -18.29
C ASP A 179 -4.30 -16.09 -17.95
N ALA A 180 -3.69 -15.10 -18.60
CA ALA A 180 -2.34 -14.64 -18.31
C ALA A 180 -2.24 -13.98 -16.92
N VAL A 181 -3.25 -13.22 -16.51
CA VAL A 181 -3.35 -12.68 -15.14
C VAL A 181 -3.42 -13.81 -14.11
N ALA A 182 -4.27 -14.81 -14.35
CA ALA A 182 -4.39 -15.97 -13.47
C ALA A 182 -3.06 -16.75 -13.36
N ALA A 183 -2.34 -16.92 -14.47
CA ALA A 183 -1.03 -17.55 -14.47
C ALA A 183 0.00 -16.74 -13.65
N LEU A 184 0.04 -15.41 -13.79
CA LEU A 184 0.94 -14.56 -13.01
C LEU A 184 0.62 -14.58 -11.50
N GLU A 185 -0.67 -14.53 -11.15
CA GLU A 185 -1.15 -14.64 -9.77
C GLU A 185 -0.87 -16.03 -9.15
N ALA A 186 -0.73 -17.08 -9.96
CA ALA A 186 -0.27 -18.40 -9.51
C ALA A 186 1.26 -18.46 -9.37
N VAL A 187 1.99 -17.82 -10.29
CA VAL A 187 3.46 -17.78 -10.27
C VAL A 187 3.99 -17.04 -9.04
N ARG A 188 3.37 -15.89 -8.69
CA ARG A 188 3.76 -15.00 -7.59
C ARG A 188 5.26 -14.77 -7.53
N TRP A 189 5.85 -14.28 -8.63
CA TRP A 189 7.31 -14.19 -8.76
C TRP A 189 7.94 -13.34 -7.65
N TRP A 190 7.22 -12.34 -7.13
CA TRP A 190 7.60 -11.48 -6.00
C TRP A 190 7.75 -12.20 -4.65
N ASP A 191 7.23 -13.42 -4.53
CA ASP A 191 7.38 -14.25 -3.34
C ASP A 191 8.57 -15.22 -3.43
N ARG A 192 9.19 -15.33 -4.61
CA ARG A 192 10.29 -16.27 -4.84
C ARG A 192 11.56 -15.80 -4.12
N PRO A 193 12.44 -16.72 -3.69
CA PRO A 193 13.72 -16.34 -3.10
C PRO A 193 14.56 -15.48 -4.06
N THR A 194 15.32 -14.52 -3.55
CA THR A 194 16.15 -13.62 -4.36
C THR A 194 17.03 -14.34 -5.40
N PRO A 195 17.74 -15.45 -5.07
CA PRO A 195 18.53 -16.16 -6.08
C PRO A 195 17.68 -16.72 -7.24
N TRP A 196 16.42 -17.09 -7.00
CA TRP A 196 15.50 -17.51 -8.05
C TRP A 196 15.12 -16.32 -8.93
N ILE A 197 14.79 -15.17 -8.33
CA ILE A 197 14.43 -13.95 -9.07
C ILE A 197 15.59 -13.51 -9.97
N GLU A 198 16.82 -13.49 -9.43
CA GLU A 198 18.02 -13.14 -10.20
C GLU A 198 18.27 -14.11 -11.36
N ALA A 199 18.12 -15.42 -11.14
CA ALA A 199 18.29 -16.43 -12.17
C ALA A 199 17.22 -16.36 -13.28
N HIS A 200 16.01 -15.87 -12.96
CA HIS A 200 14.87 -15.80 -13.90
C HIS A 200 14.54 -14.36 -14.35
N ARG A 201 15.42 -13.40 -14.05
CA ARG A 201 15.23 -11.97 -14.35
C ARG A 201 14.79 -11.71 -15.78
N ALA A 202 15.44 -12.33 -16.76
CA ALA A 202 15.12 -12.15 -18.17
C ALA A 202 13.70 -12.59 -18.55
N LEU A 203 13.12 -13.57 -17.83
CA LEU A 203 11.73 -13.99 -18.02
C LEU A 203 10.76 -13.02 -17.35
N ILE A 204 11.11 -12.49 -16.16
CA ILE A 204 10.29 -11.53 -15.40
C ILE A 204 10.21 -10.18 -16.12
N GLU A 205 11.35 -9.68 -16.61
CA GLU A 205 11.43 -8.46 -17.43
C GLU A 205 10.87 -8.68 -18.84
N GLY A 206 10.78 -9.95 -19.27
CA GLY A 206 10.19 -10.35 -20.54
C GLY A 206 8.66 -10.37 -20.50
N GLY A 207 8.06 -10.64 -21.67
CA GLY A 207 6.61 -10.78 -21.84
C GLY A 207 6.10 -12.22 -21.97
N ASP A 208 6.99 -13.23 -21.92
CA ASP A 208 6.60 -14.64 -22.09
C ASP A 208 6.14 -15.25 -20.75
N ILE A 209 4.88 -14.98 -20.40
CA ILE A 209 4.24 -15.45 -19.17
C ILE A 209 4.20 -16.98 -19.12
N ALA A 210 4.04 -17.65 -20.27
CA ALA A 210 4.00 -19.11 -20.31
C ALA A 210 5.37 -19.72 -19.99
N ALA A 211 6.46 -19.13 -20.48
CA ALA A 211 7.81 -19.54 -20.11
C ALA A 211 8.10 -19.30 -18.62
N LEU A 212 7.69 -18.15 -18.08
CA LEU A 212 7.82 -17.86 -16.65
C LEU A 212 7.06 -18.87 -15.79
N ALA A 213 5.82 -19.21 -16.17
CA ALA A 213 5.01 -20.21 -15.47
C ALA A 213 5.69 -21.60 -15.46
N ARG A 214 6.19 -22.07 -16.61
CA ARG A 214 6.92 -23.34 -16.68
C ARG A 214 8.17 -23.36 -15.80
N ALA A 215 8.90 -22.25 -15.72
CA ALA A 215 10.08 -22.13 -14.87
C ALA A 215 9.70 -22.14 -13.37
N ALA A 216 8.57 -21.55 -13.02
CA ALA A 216 8.03 -21.52 -11.66
C ALA A 216 7.58 -22.91 -11.16
N ASP A 217 6.97 -23.72 -12.02
CA ASP A 217 6.49 -25.08 -11.69
C ASP A 217 7.63 -26.07 -11.44
N GLY A 218 8.73 -25.94 -12.20
CA GLY A 218 9.91 -26.80 -12.07
C GLY A 218 10.68 -26.64 -10.75
N ALA A 219 10.36 -25.61 -9.95
CA ALA A 219 11.12 -25.25 -8.75
C ALA A 219 10.64 -25.95 -7.46
N GLY A 220 9.54 -26.70 -7.47
CA GLY A 220 9.00 -27.38 -6.28
C GLY A 220 8.68 -26.45 -5.10
N TRP A 221 8.52 -25.15 -5.39
CA TRP A 221 8.30 -24.11 -4.41
C TRP A 221 6.82 -24.03 -4.04
N ALA A 222 6.52 -24.15 -2.76
CA ALA A 222 5.26 -23.72 -2.20
C ALA A 222 5.42 -22.28 -1.70
N PRO A 223 4.44 -21.38 -1.95
CA PRO A 223 4.45 -20.08 -1.31
C PRO A 223 4.61 -20.25 0.19
N GLY A 224 5.56 -19.49 0.77
CA GLY A 224 5.62 -19.35 2.22
C GLY A 224 4.24 -18.86 2.66
N LEU A 225 3.55 -19.66 3.47
CA LEU A 225 2.25 -19.34 4.04
C LEU A 225 2.41 -18.22 5.09
N GLU A 226 2.91 -17.06 4.69
CA GLU A 226 2.46 -15.84 5.33
C GLU A 226 1.10 -15.57 4.70
N GLU A 227 0.03 -15.61 5.49
CA GLU A 227 -1.27 -15.16 4.99
C GLU A 227 -1.05 -13.79 4.33
N PRO A 228 -1.56 -13.55 3.10
CA PRO A 228 -1.50 -12.22 2.50
C PRO A 228 -2.02 -11.24 3.54
N LEU A 229 -1.13 -10.36 4.03
CA LEU A 229 -1.29 -9.50 5.23
C LEU A 229 -2.75 -9.46 5.67
N ALA A 230 -3.11 -10.39 6.59
CA ALA A 230 -4.48 -10.77 6.83
C ALA A 230 -5.38 -9.54 6.92
N ILE A 231 -6.26 -9.44 5.93
CA ILE A 231 -7.27 -8.40 5.80
C ILE A 231 -8.19 -8.56 7.01
N ARG A 232 -8.01 -7.75 8.05
CA ARG A 232 -9.02 -7.67 9.10
C ARG A 232 -10.23 -7.00 8.47
N ALA A 233 -11.19 -7.80 8.00
CA ALA A 233 -12.54 -7.32 7.73
C ALA A 233 -12.97 -6.55 8.98
N GLY A 234 -13.29 -5.25 8.82
CA GLY A 234 -13.48 -4.30 9.91
C GLY A 234 -14.22 -4.93 11.08
N GLY A 235 -13.45 -5.30 12.11
CA GLY A 235 -13.98 -5.91 13.31
C GLY A 235 -14.69 -4.81 14.09
N GLY A 236 -16.02 -4.77 14.00
CA GLY A 236 -16.83 -4.04 14.95
C GLY A 236 -16.46 -4.52 16.34
N THR A 237 -15.77 -3.66 17.09
CA THR A 237 -15.48 -3.91 18.50
C THR A 237 -16.80 -3.78 19.26
N THR A 238 -17.50 -4.90 19.46
CA THR A 238 -18.49 -4.99 20.53
C THR A 238 -17.73 -4.86 21.84
N ARG A 239 -17.75 -3.67 22.46
CA ARG A 239 -17.39 -3.53 23.88
C ARG A 239 -18.58 -3.93 24.75
N PRO A 240 -18.35 -4.60 25.90
CA PRO A 240 -19.40 -4.97 26.83
C PRO A 240 -19.79 -3.77 27.73
N GLY A 241 -21.10 -3.61 27.93
CA GLY A 241 -21.66 -2.95 29.12
C GLY A 241 -21.87 -1.43 29.02
N ALA A 242 -22.90 -1.00 28.28
CA ALA A 242 -23.58 0.23 28.64
C ALA A 242 -24.42 -0.03 29.90
N ARG A 243 -24.11 0.63 31.02
CA ARG A 243 -25.05 0.70 32.16
C ARG A 243 -26.23 1.60 31.74
N PRO A 244 -27.48 1.26 32.08
CA PRO A 244 -28.60 2.14 31.80
C PRO A 244 -28.49 3.39 32.69
N SER A 245 -28.79 4.55 32.11
CA SER A 245 -28.95 5.79 32.85
C SER A 245 -30.19 5.69 33.74
N GLU A 246 -30.01 5.90 35.04
CA GLU A 246 -31.12 6.16 35.95
C GLU A 246 -31.69 7.54 35.62
N ARG A 247 -32.97 7.57 35.23
CA ARG A 247 -33.80 8.77 35.32
C ARG A 247 -34.08 9.01 36.79
N THR A 248 -33.54 10.09 37.34
CA THR A 248 -34.11 10.71 38.54
C THR A 248 -35.09 11.79 38.09
N THR A 249 -36.37 11.46 38.23
CA THR A 249 -37.46 12.42 38.36
C THR A 249 -37.37 13.08 39.72
N SER A 250 -37.15 14.40 39.75
CA SER A 250 -37.75 15.37 40.68
C SER A 250 -37.47 16.78 40.18
#